data_AF-A0A1E5IUR3-F1
#
_entry.id   AF-A0A1E5IUR3-F1
#
_cell.length_a   1.000
_cell.length_b   1.000
_cell.length_c   1.000
_cell.angle_alpha   90.00
_cell.angle_beta   90.00
_cell.angle_gamma   90.00
#
_symmetry.space_group_name_H-M   'P 1'
#
loop_
_entity.id
_entity.type
_entity.pdbx_description
1 polymer ?
#
loop_
_entity_poly.entity_id
_entity_poly.type
_entity_poly.pdbx_seq_one_letter_code
_entity_poly.pdbx_strand_id
1 'polypeptide(L)'
;MIAWPLLVKHPHDDHLLLLANLQLWLAELEINPSDEMMIIDSQGLSYHWRATADGGEFMLANEPVSLAQLLDWVRTHASLNGHCCTAKMGANTIEQVFEMMRYLEEN
;
A
#
# COMPACT_ATOMS: atom_id res chain seq x y z
N MET A 1 13.48 -10.64 1.07
CA MET A 1 13.73 -9.43 0.26
C MET A 1 12.37 -8.88 -0.11
N ILE A 2 12.16 -7.57 0.06
CA ILE A 2 10.86 -6.96 -0.21
C ILE A 2 10.55 -6.98 -1.72
N ALA A 3 9.30 -7.26 -2.07
CA ALA A 3 8.86 -7.38 -3.46
C ALA A 3 8.12 -6.13 -3.94
N TRP A 4 8.72 -5.40 -4.88
CA TRP A 4 8.08 -4.22 -5.47
C TRP A 4 7.02 -4.61 -6.51
N PRO A 5 6.05 -3.75 -6.82
CA PRO A 5 5.73 -2.47 -6.15
C PRO A 5 5.17 -2.65 -4.73
N LEU A 6 5.06 -1.55 -3.97
CA LEU A 6 4.45 -1.52 -2.63
C LEU A 6 3.13 -0.75 -2.66
N LEU A 7 2.19 -1.18 -1.84
CA LEU A 7 1.06 -0.37 -1.40
C LEU A 7 1.34 0.16 0.00
N VAL A 8 1.14 1.46 0.20
CA VAL A 8 1.34 2.12 1.50
C VAL A 8 0.02 2.72 1.95
N LYS A 9 -0.37 2.43 3.20
CA LYS A 9 -1.51 3.02 3.89
C LYS A 9 -1.01 3.83 5.08
N HIS A 10 -1.32 5.13 5.08
CA HIS A 10 -1.07 5.98 6.24
C HIS A 10 -2.18 5.79 7.30
N PRO A 11 -1.87 5.98 8.59
CA PRO A 11 -2.84 5.75 9.68
C PRO A 11 -4.02 6.74 9.68
N HIS A 12 -3.85 7.92 9.08
CA HIS A 12 -4.85 9.01 9.10
C HIS A 12 -5.28 9.47 7.70
N ASP A 13 -4.85 8.77 6.66
CA ASP A 13 -5.27 9.03 5.29
C ASP A 13 -5.81 7.74 4.68
N ASP A 14 -7.02 7.80 4.17
CA ASP A 14 -7.70 6.67 3.57
C ASP A 14 -7.29 6.42 2.11
N HIS A 15 -6.46 7.28 1.53
CA HIS A 15 -5.77 6.99 0.28
C HIS A 15 -4.69 5.92 0.49
N LEU A 16 -4.54 5.07 -0.52
CA LEU A 16 -3.39 4.23 -0.72
C LEU A 16 -2.41 4.91 -1.66
N LEU A 17 -1.12 4.65 -1.45
CA LEU A 17 -0.07 5.03 -2.39
C LEU A 17 0.55 3.78 -3.02
N LEU A 18 0.67 3.77 -4.34
CA LEU A 18 1.37 2.73 -5.10
C LEU A 18 2.79 3.18 -5.44
N LEU A 19 3.79 2.58 -4.81
CA LEU A 19 5.19 2.93 -4.99
C LEU A 19 5.93 1.87 -5.78
N ALA A 20 6.46 2.25 -6.94
CA ALA A 20 7.08 1.31 -7.88
C ALA A 20 8.48 0.82 -7.47
N ASN A 21 9.21 1.58 -6.65
CA ASN A 21 10.60 1.28 -6.30
C ASN A 21 11.07 2.02 -5.03
N LEU A 22 12.26 1.67 -4.56
CA LEU A 22 12.89 2.23 -3.36
C LEU A 22 13.05 3.75 -3.41
N GLN A 23 13.31 4.34 -4.57
CA GLN A 23 13.49 5.78 -4.69
C GLN A 23 12.21 6.54 -4.35
N LEU A 24 11.05 6.04 -4.80
CA LEU A 24 9.75 6.64 -4.47
C LEU A 24 9.43 6.49 -2.98
N TRP A 25 9.82 5.36 -2.37
CA TRP A 25 9.69 5.18 -0.92
C TRP A 25 10.51 6.17 -0.10
N LEU A 26 11.77 6.38 -0.49
CA LEU A 26 12.62 7.36 0.19
C LEU A 26 12.06 8.78 0.06
N ALA A 27 11.55 9.13 -1.12
CA ALA A 27 10.89 10.42 -1.34
C ALA A 27 9.62 10.58 -0.48
N GLU A 28 8.83 9.52 -0.35
CA GLU A 28 7.64 9.53 0.53
C GLU A 28 8.02 9.76 2.00
N LEU A 29 9.09 9.11 2.48
CA LEU A 29 9.58 9.31 3.86
C LEU A 29 10.09 10.72 4.14
N GLU A 30 10.60 11.44 3.13
CA GLU A 30 10.99 12.85 3.29
C GLU A 30 9.78 13.76 3.50
N ILE A 31 8.62 13.41 2.93
CA ILE A 31 7.37 14.18 3.03
C ILE A 31 6.59 13.78 4.29
N ASN A 32 6.44 12.47 4.53
CA ASN A 32 5.65 11.89 5.61
C ASN A 32 6.49 10.91 6.45
N PRO A 33 7.36 11.42 7.34
CA PRO A 33 8.16 10.57 8.22
C PRO A 33 7.29 9.96 9.32
N SER A 34 6.68 8.81 9.04
CA SER A 34 5.86 8.05 10.00
C SER A 34 6.30 6.58 10.02
N ASP A 35 6.41 6.01 11.21
CA ASP A 35 6.64 4.57 11.44
C ASP A 35 5.33 3.78 11.58
N GLU A 36 4.19 4.46 11.62
CA GLU A 36 2.85 3.86 11.76
C GLU A 36 2.22 3.46 10.42
N MET A 37 2.95 3.65 9.31
CA MET A 37 2.50 3.23 7.98
C MET A 37 2.39 1.71 7.89
N MET A 38 1.32 1.25 7.25
CA MET A 38 1.19 -0.15 6.84
C MET A 38 1.64 -0.29 5.39
N ILE A 39 2.59 -1.20 5.15
CA ILE A 39 3.21 -1.41 3.84
C ILE A 39 2.91 -2.84 3.40
N ILE A 40 2.46 -3.01 2.15
CA ILE A 40 2.16 -4.31 1.56
C ILE A 40 2.98 -4.45 0.30
N ASP A 41 3.71 -5.55 0.20
CA ASP A 41 4.52 -5.86 -0.98
C ASP A 41 3.70 -6.61 -2.05
N SER A 42 4.26 -6.74 -3.26
CA SER A 42 3.55 -7.38 -4.38
C SER A 42 3.28 -8.88 -4.19
N GLN A 43 3.87 -9.50 -3.16
CA GLN A 43 3.58 -10.89 -2.76
C GLN A 43 2.53 -10.97 -1.65
N GLY A 44 2.07 -9.83 -1.13
CA GLY A 44 1.04 -9.73 -0.09
C GLY A 44 1.60 -9.80 1.32
N LEU A 45 2.91 -9.72 1.49
CA LEU A 45 3.51 -9.63 2.82
C LEU A 45 3.32 -8.22 3.37
N SER A 46 2.97 -8.13 4.64
CA SER A 46 2.75 -6.86 5.34
C SER A 46 3.96 -6.49 6.18
N TYR A 47 4.29 -5.21 6.19
CA TYR A 47 5.45 -4.65 6.86
C TYR A 47 5.09 -3.33 7.54
N HIS A 48 5.89 -2.98 8.55
CA HIS A 48 6.01 -1.64 9.09
C HIS A 48 7.38 -1.07 8.74
N TRP A 49 7.48 0.25 8.68
CA TRP A 49 8.76 0.92 8.59
C TRP A 49 9.29 1.24 9.97
N ARG A 50 10.57 0.93 10.21
CA ARG A 50 11.27 1.36 11.41
C ARG A 50 12.47 2.21 11.02
N ALA A 51 12.47 3.48 11.42
CA ALA A 51 13.66 4.31 11.31
C ALA A 51 14.76 3.77 12.23
N THR A 52 15.98 3.66 11.69
CA THR A 52 17.18 3.27 12.42
C THR A 52 18.26 4.32 12.17
N ALA A 53 19.37 4.27 12.92
CA ALA A 53 20.50 5.18 12.72
C ALA A 53 21.10 5.08 11.30
N ASP A 54 20.89 3.95 10.62
CA ASP A 54 21.48 3.63 9.30
C ASP A 54 20.48 3.83 8.14
N GLY A 55 19.35 4.50 8.37
CA GLY A 55 18.39 4.84 7.30
C GLY A 55 17.12 4.00 7.26
N GLY A 56 16.90 3.12 8.25
CA GLY A 56 15.65 2.39 8.47
C GLY A 56 15.49 1.07 7.72
N GLU A 57 14.50 0.29 8.15
CA GLU A 57 14.25 -1.06 7.65
C GLU A 57 12.75 -1.42 7.60
N PHE A 58 12.40 -2.29 6.65
CA PHE A 58 11.08 -2.91 6.58
C PHE A 58 11.01 -4.12 7.51
N MET A 59 10.13 -4.04 8.50
CA MET A 59 9.91 -5.09 9.50
C MET A 59 8.60 -5.81 9.19
N LEU A 60 8.62 -7.14 9.09
CA LEU A 60 7.38 -7.90 8.92
C LEU A 60 6.39 -7.58 10.04
N ALA A 61 5.14 -7.32 9.65
CA ALA A 61 4.06 -7.09 10.60
C ALA A 61 3.68 -8.41 11.29
N ASN A 62 3.41 -8.34 12.59
CA ASN A 62 2.93 -9.51 13.35
C ASN A 62 1.51 -9.90 12.94
N GLU A 63 0.71 -8.91 12.54
CA GLU A 63 -0.66 -9.09 12.07
C GLU A 63 -0.70 -8.77 10.57
N PRO A 64 -0.69 -9.78 9.69
CA PRO A 64 -0.69 -9.55 8.25
C PRO A 64 -2.06 -9.02 7.79
N VAL A 65 -2.03 -8.10 6.84
CA VAL A 65 -3.23 -7.59 6.18
C VAL A 65 -3.81 -8.68 5.29
N SER A 66 -5.07 -9.03 5.51
CA SER A 66 -5.76 -10.00 4.67
C SER A 66 -6.09 -9.43 3.28
N LEU A 67 -6.24 -10.29 2.27
CA LEU A 67 -6.69 -9.87 0.94
C LEU A 67 -8.02 -9.11 0.99
N ALA A 68 -8.97 -9.53 1.84
CA ALA A 68 -10.25 -8.87 2.00
C ALA A 68 -10.09 -7.43 2.53
N GLN A 69 -9.25 -7.26 3.55
CA GLN A 69 -8.95 -5.95 4.12
C GLN A 69 -8.24 -5.04 3.11
N LEU A 70 -7.26 -5.58 2.37
CA LEU A 70 -6.56 -4.83 1.32
C LEU A 70 -7.52 -4.40 0.20
N LEU A 71 -8.42 -5.28 -0.21
CA LEU A 71 -9.44 -4.98 -1.22
C LEU A 71 -10.40 -3.88 -0.75
N ASP A 72 -10.77 -3.87 0.53
CA ASP A 72 -11.59 -2.81 1.10
C ASP A 72 -10.85 -1.47 1.10
N TRP A 73 -9.55 -1.45 1.36
CA TRP A 73 -8.74 -0.23 1.22
C TRP A 73 -8.69 0.29 -0.22
N VAL A 74 -8.51 -0.58 -1.21
CA VAL A 74 -8.52 -0.17 -2.63
C VAL A 74 -9.89 0.38 -3.03
N ARG A 75 -10.99 -0.23 -2.57
CA ARG A 75 -12.34 0.29 -2.82
C ARG A 75 -12.55 1.66 -2.19
N THR A 76 -12.05 1.88 -0.97
CA THR A 76 -12.10 3.18 -0.31
C THR A 76 -11.31 4.22 -1.09
N HIS A 77 -10.05 3.94 -1.44
CA HIS A 77 -9.22 4.83 -2.26
C HIS A 77 -9.89 5.17 -3.59
N ALA A 78 -10.42 4.17 -4.31
CA ALA A 78 -11.15 4.40 -5.57
C ALA A 78 -12.39 5.28 -5.37
N SER A 79 -13.12 5.10 -4.28
CA SER A 79 -14.29 5.93 -3.96
C SER A 79 -13.90 7.38 -3.68
N LEU A 80 -12.78 7.61 -3.00
CA LEU A 80 -12.25 8.96 -2.72
C LEU A 80 -11.82 9.67 -4.01
N ASN A 81 -11.31 8.92 -4.99
CA ASN A 81 -10.97 9.42 -6.32
C ASN A 81 -12.16 9.51 -7.30
N GLY A 82 -13.40 9.32 -6.82
CA GLY A 82 -14.61 9.56 -7.61
C GLY A 82 -15.04 8.38 -8.49
N HIS A 83 -14.41 7.21 -8.39
CA HIS A 83 -14.88 6.01 -9.08
C HIS A 83 -16.12 5.47 -8.37
N CYS A 84 -17.33 5.72 -8.90
CA CYS A 84 -18.58 5.46 -8.18
C CYS A 84 -19.07 3.99 -8.19
N CYS A 85 -18.36 3.08 -8.87
CA CYS A 85 -18.77 1.68 -9.06
C CYS A 85 -17.87 0.66 -8.33
N THR A 86 -17.28 1.04 -7.19
CA THR A 86 -16.28 0.22 -6.47
C THR A 86 -16.83 -1.07 -5.85
N ALA A 87 -18.13 -1.12 -5.55
CA ALA A 87 -18.78 -2.26 -4.90
C ALA A 87 -18.72 -3.57 -5.72
N LYS A 88 -18.48 -3.48 -7.05
CA LYS A 88 -18.30 -4.65 -7.92
C LYS A 88 -16.84 -5.01 -8.18
N MET A 89 -15.89 -4.22 -7.71
CA MET A 89 -14.48 -4.54 -7.84
C MET A 89 -14.13 -5.66 -6.86
N GLY A 90 -13.74 -6.81 -7.41
CA GLY A 90 -13.34 -7.99 -6.66
C GLY A 90 -11.96 -8.43 -7.09
N ALA A 91 -11.15 -8.88 -6.13
CA ALA A 91 -9.86 -9.52 -6.36
C ALA A 91 -9.83 -10.85 -5.60
N ASN A 92 -9.30 -11.89 -6.25
CA ASN A 92 -9.08 -13.21 -5.68
C ASN A 92 -7.59 -13.45 -5.38
N THR A 93 -6.71 -12.53 -5.80
CA THR A 93 -5.26 -12.61 -5.61
C THR A 93 -4.69 -11.23 -5.29
N ILE A 94 -3.51 -11.20 -4.68
CA ILE A 94 -2.78 -9.95 -4.42
C ILE A 94 -2.41 -9.25 -5.74
N GLU A 95 -1.98 -10.01 -6.74
CA GLU A 95 -1.64 -9.49 -8.07
C GLU A 95 -2.78 -8.65 -8.66
N GLN A 96 -4.01 -9.17 -8.62
CA GLN A 96 -5.20 -8.45 -9.09
C GLN A 96 -5.44 -7.14 -8.31
N VAL A 97 -5.14 -7.09 -7.01
CA VAL A 97 -5.26 -5.86 -6.23
C VAL A 97 -4.26 -4.79 -6.71
N PHE A 98 -3.02 -5.20 -6.99
CA PHE A 98 -2.01 -4.30 -7.52
C PHE A 98 -2.32 -3.82 -8.94
N GLU A 99 -2.89 -4.68 -9.78
CA GLU A 99 -3.40 -4.31 -11.11
C GLU A 99 -4.54 -3.28 -11.00
N MET A 100 -5.46 -3.49 -10.07
CA MET A 100 -6.54 -2.54 -9.79
C MET A 100 -5.99 -1.18 -9.36
N MET A 101 -5.06 -1.14 -8.40
CA MET A 101 -4.43 0.11 -7.97
C MET A 101 -3.71 0.83 -9.10
N ARG A 102 -2.99 0.10 -9.95
CA ARG A 102 -2.33 0.69 -11.13
C ARG A 102 -3.33 1.33 -12.09
N TYR A 103 -4.44 0.63 -12.36
CA TYR A 103 -5.49 1.16 -13.21
C TYR A 103 -6.10 2.47 -12.65
N LEU A 104 -6.27 2.54 -11.32
CA LEU A 104 -6.82 3.72 -10.63
C LEU A 104 -5.85 4.91 -10.62
N GLU A 105 -4.55 4.69 -10.55
CA GLU A 105 -3.54 5.76 -10.62
C GLU A 105 -3.38 6.34 -12.05
N GLU A 106 -3.73 5.55 -13.07
CA GLU A 106 -3.59 5.92 -14.49
C GLU A 106 -4.83 6.60 -15.08
N ASN A 107 -5.98 6.62 -14.38
CA ASN A 107 -7.29 7.10 -14.90
C ASN A 107 -8.06 7.97 -13.92
#